data_AF-A0AAR2J1I9-F1
#
_entry.id   AF-A0AAR2J1I9-F1
#
_cell.length_a   1.000
_cell.length_b   1.000
_cell.length_c   1.000
_cell.angle_alpha   90.00
_cell.angle_beta   90.00
_cell.angle_gamma   90.00
#
_symmetry.space_group_name_H-M   'P 1'
#
loop_
_entity.id
_entity.type
_entity.pdbx_description
1 polymer ?
#
loop_
_entity_poly.entity_id
_entity_poly.type
_entity_poly.pdbx_seq_one_letter_code
_entity_poly.pdbx_strand_id
1 'polypeptide(L)' 'LMYFVANCDKSCTREFDPVCGDDGNTYSTECVLCMENKNRNHHVKIMHKGRCG' A
#
# COMPACT_ATOMS: atom_id res chain seq x y z
N LEU A 1 -0.62 -12.00 8.28
CA LEU A 1 0.82 -11.72 8.11
C LEU A 1 0.92 -10.31 7.54
N MET A 2 1.48 -9.37 8.29
CA MET A 2 1.70 -8.02 7.79
C MET A 2 2.98 -8.03 6.93
N TYR A 3 2.94 -7.52 5.70
CA TYR A 3 4.13 -7.46 4.85
C TYR A 3 4.39 -6.04 4.34
N PHE A 4 5.67 -5.72 4.20
CA PHE A 4 6.18 -4.43 3.77
C PHE A 4 6.54 -4.49 2.28
N VAL A 5 6.06 -3.53 1.51
CA VAL A 5 6.42 -3.39 0.09
C VAL A 5 7.72 -2.60 0.01
N ALA A 6 8.85 -3.29 -0.11
CA ALA A 6 10.18 -2.65 -0.11
C ALA A 6 10.58 -2.08 -1.49
N ASN A 7 10.02 -2.62 -2.57
CA ASN A 7 10.29 -2.17 -3.93
C ASN A 7 9.06 -1.50 -4.53
N CYS A 8 9.03 -0.17 -4.50
CA CYS A 8 8.04 0.58 -5.28
C CYS A 8 8.59 0.84 -6.67
N ASP A 9 7.86 0.35 -7.68
CA ASP A 9 8.07 0.75 -9.06
C ASP A 9 7.90 2.26 -9.23
N LYS A 10 8.53 2.84 -10.25
CA LYS A 10 8.40 4.29 -10.55
C LYS A 10 6.98 4.69 -10.95
N SER A 11 6.17 3.71 -11.35
CA SER A 11 4.79 3.90 -11.80
C SER A 11 3.94 2.72 -11.37
N CYS A 12 2.72 3.00 -10.93
CA CYS A 12 1.72 1.97 -10.66
C CYS A 12 0.80 1.78 -11.87
N THR A 13 0.34 0.55 -12.08
CA THR A 13 -0.77 0.27 -13.00
C THR A 13 -2.05 0.92 -12.47
N ARG A 14 -3.06 1.05 -13.33
CA ARG A 14 -4.41 1.52 -12.94
C ARG A 14 -5.33 0.38 -12.49
N GLU A 15 -4.75 -0.78 -12.15
CA GLU A 15 -5.50 -1.88 -11.58
C GLU A 15 -6.07 -1.48 -10.21
N PHE A 16 -7.20 -2.09 -9.86
CA PHE A 16 -7.79 -1.96 -8.54
C PHE A 16 -7.66 -3.29 -7.79
N ASP A 17 -6.60 -3.41 -6.99
CA ASP A 17 -6.34 -4.54 -6.07
C ASP A 17 -6.09 -3.98 -4.66
N PRO A 18 -7.15 -3.59 -3.93
CA PRO A 18 -7.00 -2.80 -2.73
C PRO A 18 -6.29 -3.56 -1.61
N VAL A 19 -5.57 -2.82 -0.78
CA VAL A 19 -4.96 -3.32 0.45
C VAL A 19 -5.27 -2.40 1.63
N CYS A 20 -5.41 -2.99 2.81
CA CYS A 20 -5.58 -2.25 4.05
C CYS A 20 -4.20 -2.05 4.71
N GLY A 21 -3.84 -0.79 4.97
CA GLY A 21 -2.66 -0.43 5.74
C GLY A 21 -2.84 -0.67 7.24
N ASP A 22 -1.73 -0.79 7.96
CA ASP A 22 -1.70 -0.84 9.42
C ASP A 22 -1.97 0.51 10.09
N ASP A 23 -2.07 1.56 9.28
CA ASP A 23 -2.57 2.88 9.65
C ASP A 23 -4.10 3.00 9.50
N GLY A 24 -4.78 1.92 9.07
CA GLY A 24 -6.22 1.87 8.86
C GLY A 24 -6.71 2.49 7.55
N ASN A 25 -5.81 2.90 6.64
CA ASN A 25 -6.20 3.46 5.35
C ASN A 25 -6.25 2.38 4.25
N THR A 26 -7.22 2.52 3.34
CA THR A 26 -7.27 1.70 2.13
C THR A 26 -6.44 2.32 1.03
N TYR A 27 -5.57 1.51 0.43
CA TYR A 27 -4.78 1.89 -0.73
C TYR A 27 -5.26 1.10 -1.95
N SER A 28 -5.40 1.77 -3.10
CA SER A 28 -5.97 1.16 -4.31
C SER A 28 -5.17 -0.02 -4.85
N THR A 29 -3.85 -0.04 -4.60
CA THR A 29 -2.93 -1.15 -4.86
C THR A 29 -1.76 -1.12 -3.88
N GLU A 30 -1.03 -2.22 -3.79
CA GLU A 30 0.25 -2.29 -3.07
C GLU A 30 1.26 -1.25 -3.56
N CYS A 31 1.32 -1.02 -4.87
CA CYS A 31 2.21 -0.04 -5.46
C CYS A 31 1.87 1.37 -4.99
N VAL A 32 0.57 1.71 -4.90
CA VAL A 32 0.12 3.02 -4.41
C VAL A 32 0.52 3.23 -2.96
N LEU A 33 0.33 2.22 -2.09
CA LEU A 33 0.80 2.27 -0.69
C LEU A 33 2.30 2.52 -0.63
N CYS A 34 3.07 1.78 -1.44
CA CYS A 34 4.52 1.90 -1.49
C CYS A 34 4.97 3.31 -1.93
N MET A 35 4.37 3.84 -3.00
CA MET A 35 4.65 5.19 -3.49
C MET A 35 4.28 6.25 -2.44
N GLU A 36 3.17 6.08 -1.74
CA GLU A 36 2.78 6.97 -0.65
C GLU A 36 3.82 6.95 0.48
N ASN A 37 4.29 5.76 0.88
CA ASN A 37 5.37 5.61 1.84
C ASN A 37 6.63 6.36 1.42
N LYS A 38 7.07 6.21 0.16
CA LYS A 38 8.23 6.94 -0.39
C LYS A 38 8.02 8.46 -0.41
N ASN A 39 6.85 8.91 -0.87
CA ASN A 39 6.57 10.34 -1.06
C ASN A 39 6.39 11.09 0.27
N ARG A 40 5.82 10.42 1.28
CA ARG A 40 5.52 11.00 2.58
C ARG A 40 6.52 10.63 3.67
N ASN A 41 7.55 9.83 3.34
CA ASN A 41 8.48 9.26 4.30
C ASN A 41 7.75 8.47 5.41
N HIS A 42 6.74 7.70 5.02
CA HIS A 42 5.96 6.81 5.89
C HIS A 42 6.45 5.37 5.76
N HIS A 43 6.05 4.53 6.73
CA HIS A 43 6.40 3.11 6.77
C HIS A 43 5.17 2.24 7.04
N VAL A 44 4.04 2.57 6.39
CA VAL A 44 2.80 1.79 6.49
C VAL A 44 3.05 0.39 5.94
N LYS A 45 2.60 -0.63 6.68
CA LYS A 45 2.67 -2.04 6.25
C LYS A 45 1.27 -2.48 5.83
N ILE A 46 1.20 -3.44 4.91
CA ILE A 46 -0.08 -4.05 4.57
C ILE A 46 -0.52 -4.92 5.73
N MET A 47 -1.70 -4.62 6.29
CA MET A 47 -2.35 -5.43 7.32
C MET A 47 -3.03 -6.66 6.70
N HIS A 48 -3.83 -6.45 5.65
CA HIS A 48 -4.46 -7.51 4.86
C HIS A 48 -4.81 -7.03 3.44
N LYS A 49 -5.07 -7.99 2.55
CA LYS A 49 -5.65 -7.74 1.21
C LYS A 49 -7.12 -7.29 1.34
N GLY A 50 -7.58 -6.51 0.38
CA GLY A 50 -8.91 -5.89 0.39
C GLY A 50 -8.91 -4.50 1.02
N ARG A 51 -10.07 -3.84 0.98
CA ARG A 51 -10.29 -2.56 1.66
C ARG A 51 -10.24 -2.76 3.18
N CYS A 52 -9.87 -1.72 3.91
CA CYS A 52 -10.16 -1.66 5.34
C CYS A 52 -11.69 -1.66 5.55
N GLY A 53 -12.11 -2.06 6.77
CA GLY A 53 -13.52 -2.23 7.15
C GLY A 53 -14.41 -1.05 6.81
#